data_AF-A0A6F9BD21-F1
#
_entry.id   AF-A0A6F9BD21-F1
#
_cell.length_a   1.000
_cell.length_b   1.000
_cell.length_c   1.000
_cell.angle_alpha   90.00
_cell.angle_beta   90.00
_cell.angle_gamma   90.00
#
_symmetry.space_group_name_H-M   'P 1'
#
loop_
_entity.id
_entity.type
_entity.pdbx_description
1 polymer ?
#
loop_
_entity_poly.entity_id
_entity_poly.type
_entity_poly.pdbx_seq_one_letter_code
_entity_poly.pdbx_strand_id
1 'polypeptide(L)' 'MLAKEIQKMKKMFYFVQSKIDNDIRAEAWKKNYREEDLLSKIRQNCEEYLKTEGNPKVFLISTLELGK' A
#
# COMPACT_ATOMS: atom_id res chain seq x y z
N MET A 1 0.04 -17.44 1.28
CA MET A 1 -0.42 -16.06 1.55
C MET A 1 -1.94 -16.04 1.50
N LEU A 2 -2.59 -15.23 2.33
CA LEU A 2 -4.06 -15.11 2.33
C LEU A 2 -4.62 -14.73 0.94
N ALA A 3 -3.96 -13.80 0.25
CA ALA A 3 -4.31 -13.39 -1.11
C ALA A 3 -4.44 -14.58 -2.09
N LYS A 4 -3.47 -15.50 -2.06
CA LYS A 4 -3.46 -16.72 -2.87
C LYS A 4 -4.67 -17.62 -2.62
N GLU A 5 -5.04 -17.79 -1.35
CA GLU A 5 -6.20 -18.62 -0.99
C GLU A 5 -7.51 -17.95 -1.40
N ILE A 6 -7.64 -16.63 -1.24
CA ILE A 6 -8.81 -15.88 -1.72
C ILE A 6 -8.96 -16.00 -3.25
N GLN A 7 -7.86 -15.91 -4.00
CA GLN A 7 -7.87 -16.10 -5.44
C GLN A 7 -8.26 -17.54 -5.83
N LYS A 8 -7.74 -18.57 -5.14
CA LYS A 8 -8.16 -19.97 -5.36
C LYS A 8 -9.66 -20.17 -5.11
N MET A 9 -10.22 -19.46 -4.13
CA MET A 9 -11.65 -19.42 -3.86
C MET A 9 -12.46 -18.61 -4.90
N LYS A 10 -11.80 -18.05 -5.92
CA LYS A 10 -12.39 -17.19 -6.96
C LYS A 10 -13.13 -15.98 -6.39
N LYS A 11 -12.67 -15.46 -5.25
CA LYS A 11 -13.21 -14.25 -4.64
C LYS A 11 -12.32 -13.05 -4.96
N MET A 12 -12.95 -11.88 -5.09
CA MET A 12 -12.25 -10.61 -5.23
C MET A 12 -11.91 -10.05 -3.85
N PHE A 13 -10.81 -9.31 -3.76
CA PHE A 13 -10.42 -8.61 -2.56
C PHE A 13 -9.71 -7.29 -2.90
N TYR A 14 -9.62 -6.44 -1.89
CA TYR A 14 -8.83 -5.21 -1.91
C TYR A 14 -7.64 -5.37 -0.97
N PHE A 15 -6.54 -4.70 -1.30
CA PHE A 15 -5.39 -4.60 -0.42
C PHE A 15 -5.30 -3.20 0.16
N VAL A 16 -5.12 -3.11 1.49
CA VAL A 16 -5.05 -1.85 2.21
C VAL A 16 -3.73 -1.80 2.97
N GLN A 17 -2.83 -0.93 2.54
CA GLN A 17 -1.62 -0.58 3.28
C GLN A 17 -1.96 0.57 4.23
N SER A 18 -2.07 0.26 5.52
CA SER A 18 -2.29 1.24 6.57
C SER A 18 -0.98 1.85 7.08
N LYS A 19 -1.10 2.91 7.89
CA LYS A 19 0.02 3.55 8.62
C LYS A 19 1.05 4.22 7.72
N ILE A 20 0.64 4.71 6.55
CA ILE A 20 1.52 5.45 5.64
C ILE A 20 2.10 6.72 6.28
N ASP A 21 1.44 7.25 7.31
CA ASP A 21 1.95 8.33 8.16
C ASP A 21 3.31 8.01 8.80
N ASN A 22 3.52 6.76 9.22
CA ASN A 22 4.80 6.33 9.78
C ASN A 22 5.88 6.27 8.69
N ASP A 23 5.56 5.77 7.50
CA ASP A 23 6.49 5.73 6.37
C ASP A 23 6.91 7.15 5.97
N ILE A 24 5.95 8.07 5.88
CA ILE A 24 6.18 9.50 5.64
C ILE A 24 7.12 10.08 6.70
N ARG A 25 6.81 9.88 7.98
CA ARG A 25 7.63 10.39 9.10
C ARG A 25 9.04 9.80 9.10
N ALA A 26 9.19 8.53 8.76
CA ALA A 26 10.47 7.84 8.71
C ALA A 26 11.37 8.35 7.56
N GLU A 27 10.78 8.88 6.50
CA GLU A 27 11.49 9.33 5.30
C GLU A 27 11.66 10.86 5.24
N ALA A 28 10.91 11.60 6.08
CA ALA A 28 10.87 13.07 6.10
C ALA A 28 12.23 13.76 6.38
N TRP A 29 13.21 13.05 6.95
CA TRP A 29 14.55 13.60 7.20
C TRP A 29 15.41 13.70 5.94
N LYS A 30 15.00 13.09 4.82
CA LYS A 30 15.78 13.08 3.58
C LYS A 30 15.76 14.45 2.90
N LYS A 31 16.94 14.93 2.49
CA LYS A 31 17.12 16.27 1.89
C LYS A 31 16.24 16.55 0.66
N ASN A 32 15.94 15.51 -0.14
CA ASN A 32 15.11 15.61 -1.34
C ASN A 32 13.79 14.83 -1.19
N TYR A 33 13.23 14.83 0.02
CA TYR A 33 11.98 14.12 0.31
C TYR A 33 10.82 14.69 -0.53
N ARG A 34 10.12 13.80 -1.25
CA ARG A 34 8.83 14.07 -1.90
C ARG A 34 7.87 12.96 -1.52
N GLU A 35 6.76 13.34 -0.90
CA GLU A 35 5.74 12.39 -0.44
C GLU A 35 5.18 11.54 -1.59
N GLU A 36 4.91 12.16 -2.75
CA GLU A 36 4.39 11.48 -3.93
C GLU A 36 5.31 10.35 -4.42
N ASP A 37 6.63 10.54 -4.36
CA ASP A 37 7.60 9.50 -4.75
C ASP A 37 7.56 8.32 -3.79
N LEU A 38 7.49 8.61 -2.49
CA LEU A 38 7.39 7.59 -1.46
C LEU A 38 6.10 6.79 -1.62
N LEU A 39 4.96 7.47 -1.78
CA LEU A 39 3.66 6.82 -1.96
C LEU A 39 3.62 5.99 -3.25
N SER A 40 4.21 6.49 -4.33
CA SER A 40 4.34 5.75 -5.60
C SER A 40 5.19 4.50 -5.43
N LYS A 41 6.32 4.60 -4.71
CA LYS A 41 7.19 3.46 -4.42
C LYS A 41 6.50 2.41 -3.54
N ILE A 42 5.80 2.83 -2.49
CA ILE A 42 5.04 1.92 -1.61
C ILE A 42 3.97 1.20 -2.43
N ARG A 43 3.21 1.95 -3.24
CA ARG A 43 2.18 1.38 -4.11
C ARG A 43 2.76 0.35 -5.09
N GLN A 44 3.82 0.70 -5.79
CA GLN A 44 4.47 -0.20 -6.76
C GLN A 44 4.95 -1.48 -6.08
N ASN A 45 5.58 -1.36 -4.91
CA ASN A 45 6.01 -2.53 -4.13
C ASN A 45 4.82 -3.45 -3.81
N CYS A 46 3.71 -2.89 -3.31
CA CYS A 46 2.50 -3.68 -3.02
C CYS A 46 1.94 -4.37 -4.28
N GLU A 47 1.87 -3.66 -5.41
CA GLU A 47 1.39 -4.19 -6.68
C GLU A 47 2.30 -5.30 -7.20
N GLU A 48 3.62 -5.16 -7.11
CA GLU A 48 4.58 -6.19 -7.51
C GLU A 48 4.43 -7.48 -6.69
N TYR A 49 4.26 -7.38 -5.37
CA TYR A 49 4.03 -8.54 -4.50
C TYR A 49 2.68 -9.23 -4.74
N LEU A 50 1.68 -8.51 -5.25
CA LEU A 50 0.34 -9.02 -5.48
C LEU A 50 0.05 -9.33 -6.96
N LYS A 51 1.01 -9.08 -7.84
CA LYS A 51 0.87 -9.25 -9.29
C LYS A 51 0.48 -10.68 -9.68
N THR A 52 1.05 -11.67 -9.00
CA THR A 52 0.73 -13.09 -9.22
C THR A 52 -0.53 -13.54 -8.49
N GLU A 53 -1.04 -12.73 -7.55
CA GLU A 53 -2.16 -13.05 -6.67
C GLU A 53 -3.47 -12.32 -7.09
N GLY A 54 -3.63 -12.11 -8.40
CA GLY A 54 -4.85 -11.58 -9.01
C GLY A 54 -4.86 -10.07 -9.22
N ASN A 55 -3.76 -9.37 -8.91
CA ASN A 55 -3.63 -7.92 -9.10
C ASN A 55 -4.78 -7.09 -8.47
N PRO A 56 -4.99 -7.22 -7.14
CA PRO A 56 -6.05 -6.51 -6.43
C PRO A 56 -5.79 -4.99 -6.43
N LYS A 57 -6.85 -4.20 -6.32
CA LYS A 57 -6.71 -2.75 -6.16
C LYS A 57 -6.10 -2.43 -4.78
N VAL A 58 -5.02 -1.62 -4.80
CA VAL A 58 -4.26 -1.21 -3.61
C VAL A 58 -4.73 0.16 -3.12
N PHE A 59 -4.98 0.27 -1.82
CA PHE A 59 -5.30 1.52 -1.12
C PHE A 59 -4.22 1.80 -0.09
N LEU A 60 -3.73 3.04 -0.08
CA LEU A 60 -2.82 3.55 0.94
C LEU A 60 -3.63 4.43 1.87
N ILE A 61 -3.64 4.15 3.18
CA ILE A 61 -4.43 4.91 4.15
C ILE A 61 -3.60 5.31 5.36
N SER A 62 -3.79 6.54 5.83
CA SER A 62 -3.37 6.99 7.15
C SER A 62 -4.55 6.94 8.10
N THR A 63 -4.31 6.49 9.34
CA THR A 63 -5.33 6.51 10.40
C THR A 63 -5.30 7.81 11.22
N LEU A 64 -4.24 8.61 11.07
CA LEU A 64 -4.11 9.91 11.74
C LEU A 64 -4.91 11.02 11.02
N GLU A 65 -5.32 10.80 9.77
CA GLU A 65 -6.06 11.76 8.96
C GLU A 65 -7.56 11.43 8.81
N LEU A 66 -8.17 10.75 9.79
CA LEU A 66 -9.59 10.35 9.74
C LEU A 66 -10.59 11.49 10.05
N GLY A 67 -10.25 12.75 9.83
CA GLY A 67 -11.13 13.88 10.21
C GLY A 67 -10.77 15.24 9.63
N LYS A 68 -10.91 15.39 8.32
CA LYS A 68 -11.07 16.71 7.67
C LYS A 68 -12.34 16.71 6.83
#